data_AF-A0A5J4W834-F1
#
_entry.id   AF-A0A5J4W834-F1
#
_cell.length_a   1.000
_cell.length_b   1.000
_cell.length_c   1.000
_cell.angle_alpha   90.00
_cell.angle_beta   90.00
_cell.angle_gamma   90.00
#
_symmetry.space_group_name_H-M   'P 1'
#
loop_
_entity.id
_entity.type
_entity.pdbx_description
1 polymer ?
#
loop_
_entity_poly.entity_id
_entity_poly.type
_entity_poly.pdbx_seq_one_letter_code
_entity_poly.pdbx_strand_id
1 'polypeptide(L)'
;MQSEQRIKDTTASIISFANSYTCGKKGKLNEQSKPEPESTTPLKDIISSLEFLLNQIQKNITHIQVIYTQKLLHSLSILTIYKINGQGDQKFDKQTFEVRRSSRYCLWNIHLWSDEYVQSELVRIRYANILAIAISTAGGSGEEQDLEIMNGLSHIYQFLAILHNGSNYPLFLPLPLLAHSSKEQIEEEGGNEEVEAQLINNGNINCNIKDNAKWTKRSIFDHFIHSS
;
A
#
# COMPACT_ATOMS: atom_id res chain seq x y z
N MET A 1 20.41 -19.95 -5.51
CA MET A 1 19.64 -21.11 -6.03
C MET A 1 18.43 -21.53 -5.19
N GLN A 2 18.56 -22.19 -4.01
CA GLN A 2 17.37 -22.62 -3.24
C GLN A 2 16.51 -21.45 -2.71
N SER A 3 17.13 -20.34 -2.34
CA SER A 3 16.43 -19.12 -1.88
C SER A 3 15.65 -18.42 -2.99
N GLU A 4 16.25 -18.27 -4.18
CA GLU A 4 15.62 -17.64 -5.35
C GLU A 4 14.40 -18.41 -5.85
N GLN A 5 14.48 -19.75 -5.93
CA GLN A 5 13.33 -20.55 -6.36
C GLN A 5 12.16 -20.40 -5.38
N ARG A 6 12.45 -20.42 -4.07
CA ARG A 6 11.43 -20.20 -3.04
C ARG A 6 10.80 -18.80 -3.14
N ILE A 7 11.57 -17.77 -3.48
CA ILE A 7 11.04 -16.41 -3.72
C ILE A 7 10.10 -16.40 -4.94
N LYS A 8 10.48 -17.07 -6.03
CA LYS A 8 9.64 -17.19 -7.24
C LYS A 8 8.32 -17.91 -6.93
N ASP A 9 8.39 -19.03 -6.22
CA ASP A 9 7.21 -19.82 -5.84
C ASP A 9 6.28 -19.02 -4.91
N THR A 10 6.86 -18.29 -3.94
CA THR A 10 6.11 -17.40 -3.04
C THR A 10 5.42 -16.29 -3.81
N THR A 11 6.14 -15.63 -4.71
CA THR A 11 5.61 -14.58 -5.59
C THR A 11 4.47 -15.11 -6.46
N ALA A 12 4.62 -16.30 -7.03
CA ALA A 12 3.59 -16.94 -7.84
C ALA A 12 2.32 -17.26 -7.03
N SER A 13 2.48 -17.73 -5.78
CA SER A 13 1.37 -17.97 -4.86
C SER A 13 0.57 -16.68 -4.57
N ILE A 14 1.27 -15.58 -4.24
CA ILE A 14 0.65 -14.27 -3.99
C ILE A 14 -0.11 -13.77 -5.23
N ILE A 15 0.51 -13.85 -6.41
CA ILE A 15 -0.11 -13.42 -7.66
C ILE A 15 -1.36 -14.24 -7.99
N SER A 16 -1.28 -15.56 -7.85
CA SER A 16 -2.40 -16.47 -8.09
C SER A 16 -3.58 -16.14 -7.17
N PHE A 17 -3.30 -15.95 -5.88
CA PHE A 17 -4.31 -15.59 -4.90
C PHE A 17 -4.97 -14.24 -5.21
N ALA A 18 -4.20 -13.19 -5.49
CA ALA A 18 -4.74 -11.88 -5.83
C ALA A 18 -5.62 -11.92 -7.10
N ASN A 19 -5.21 -12.69 -8.11
CA ASN A 19 -5.99 -12.87 -9.33
C ASN A 19 -7.32 -13.61 -9.08
N SER A 20 -7.35 -14.57 -8.15
CA SER A 20 -8.59 -15.24 -7.77
C SER A 20 -9.62 -14.28 -7.19
N TYR A 21 -9.16 -13.28 -6.43
CA TYR A 21 -10.02 -12.25 -5.83
C TYR A 21 -10.57 -11.26 -6.87
N THR A 22 -9.75 -10.80 -7.83
CA THR A 22 -10.20 -9.84 -8.85
C THR A 22 -11.18 -10.45 -9.85
N CYS A 23 -11.01 -11.74 -10.20
CA CYS A 23 -11.91 -12.46 -11.10
C CYS A 23 -13.34 -12.55 -10.52
N GLY A 24 -13.48 -12.68 -9.20
CA GLY A 24 -14.78 -12.71 -8.51
C GLY A 24 -15.56 -11.40 -8.53
N LYS A 25 -14.91 -10.25 -8.74
CA LYS A 25 -15.58 -8.92 -8.79
C LYS A 25 -16.02 -8.51 -10.20
N LYS A 26 -15.34 -8.95 -11.26
CA LYS A 26 -15.73 -8.62 -12.66
C LYS A 26 -17.04 -9.28 -13.12
N GLY A 27 -17.58 -10.24 -12.35
CA GLY A 27 -18.88 -10.87 -12.60
C GLY A 27 -20.09 -10.25 -11.87
N LYS A 28 -19.91 -9.18 -11.07
CA LYS A 28 -20.94 -8.65 -10.15
C LYS A 28 -21.41 -7.23 -10.52
N LEU A 29 -21.77 -7.00 -11.78
CA LEU A 29 -22.54 -5.79 -12.15
C LEU A 29 -24.02 -6.05 -12.39
N ASN A 30 -24.49 -7.29 -12.38
CA ASN A 30 -25.92 -7.60 -12.38
C ASN A 30 -26.21 -8.87 -11.53
N GLU A 31 -27.20 -8.73 -10.65
CA GLU A 31 -27.95 -9.77 -9.93
C GLU A 31 -27.37 -10.41 -8.65
N GLN A 32 -28.34 -10.74 -7.80
CA GLN A 32 -28.29 -11.09 -6.39
C GLN A 32 -27.40 -12.30 -6.05
N SER A 33 -26.66 -12.13 -4.94
CA SER A 33 -26.20 -13.17 -3.99
C SER A 33 -25.92 -14.57 -4.55
N LYS A 34 -24.65 -14.82 -4.90
CA LYS A 34 -24.02 -16.14 -4.89
C LYS A 34 -22.66 -16.08 -4.16
N PRO A 35 -22.20 -17.19 -3.55
CA PRO A 35 -21.03 -17.19 -2.67
C PRO A 35 -19.78 -16.75 -3.45
N GLU A 36 -18.93 -15.96 -2.80
CA GLU A 36 -17.62 -15.61 -3.34
C GLU A 36 -16.84 -16.89 -3.69
N PRO A 37 -16.02 -16.90 -4.75
CA PRO A 37 -15.11 -18.00 -4.97
C PRO A 37 -14.18 -18.10 -3.75
N GLU A 38 -14.38 -19.12 -2.93
CA GLU A 38 -13.45 -19.48 -1.88
C GLU A 38 -12.12 -19.81 -2.57
N SER A 39 -11.14 -18.92 -2.43
CA SER A 39 -9.77 -19.27 -2.75
C SER A 39 -9.43 -20.54 -1.95
N THR A 40 -9.05 -21.61 -2.64
CA THR A 40 -8.66 -22.88 -2.00
C THR A 40 -7.44 -22.74 -1.10
N THR A 41 -6.70 -21.63 -1.23
CA THR A 41 -5.57 -21.28 -0.36
C THR A 41 -6.07 -20.65 0.95
N PRO A 42 -5.78 -21.25 2.11
CA PRO A 42 -6.02 -20.64 3.41
C PRO A 42 -5.34 -19.27 3.54
N LEU A 43 -6.02 -18.26 4.10
CA LEU A 43 -5.44 -16.93 4.35
C LEU A 43 -4.14 -16.99 5.15
N LYS A 44 -4.02 -17.96 6.07
CA LYS A 44 -2.81 -18.19 6.84
C LYS A 44 -1.58 -18.43 5.96
N ASP A 45 -1.74 -19.18 4.86
CA ASP A 45 -0.64 -19.49 3.96
C ASP A 45 -0.24 -18.26 3.13
N ILE A 46 -1.20 -17.41 2.79
CA ILE A 46 -0.95 -16.11 2.15
C ILE A 46 -0.23 -15.15 3.10
N ILE A 47 -0.65 -15.08 4.36
CA ILE A 47 0.04 -14.28 5.39
C ILE A 47 1.49 -14.75 5.52
N SER A 48 1.73 -16.05 5.67
CA SER A 48 3.09 -16.60 5.73
C SER A 48 3.91 -16.32 4.47
N SER A 49 3.26 -16.30 3.30
CA SER A 49 3.91 -15.93 2.03
C SER A 49 4.31 -14.46 1.99
N LEU A 50 3.43 -13.55 2.44
CA LEU A 50 3.70 -12.11 2.52
C LEU A 50 4.79 -11.81 3.56
N GLU A 51 4.74 -12.44 4.74
CA GLU A 51 5.79 -12.32 5.76
C GLU A 51 7.14 -12.84 5.26
N PHE A 52 7.14 -13.99 4.56
CA PHE A 52 8.36 -14.51 3.95
C PHE A 52 8.90 -13.51 2.93
N LEU A 53 8.05 -13.02 2.03
CA LEU A 53 8.43 -12.03 1.04
C LEU A 53 9.04 -10.80 1.72
N LEU A 54 8.33 -10.16 2.66
CA LEU A 54 8.79 -9.00 3.41
C LEU A 54 10.18 -9.20 4.01
N ASN A 55 10.41 -10.34 4.67
CA ASN A 55 11.71 -10.70 5.23
C ASN A 55 12.80 -10.81 4.16
N GLN A 56 12.48 -11.29 2.95
CA GLN A 56 13.44 -11.32 1.84
C GLN A 56 13.75 -9.92 1.31
N ILE A 57 12.75 -9.04 1.22
CA ILE A 57 12.94 -7.64 0.80
C ILE A 57 13.91 -6.96 1.77
N GLN A 58 13.69 -7.10 3.07
CA GLN A 58 14.50 -6.44 4.10
C GLN A 58 15.95 -6.96 4.17
N LYS A 59 16.18 -8.25 3.86
CA LYS A 59 17.50 -8.87 3.97
C LYS A 59 18.40 -8.61 2.76
N ASN A 60 17.84 -8.43 1.57
CA ASN A 60 18.59 -8.44 0.31
C ASN A 60 18.43 -7.14 -0.48
N ILE A 61 18.84 -6.02 0.11
CA ILE A 61 18.75 -4.66 -0.48
C ILE A 61 19.30 -4.60 -1.92
N THR A 62 20.33 -5.39 -2.26
CA THR A 62 21.01 -5.36 -3.57
C THR A 62 20.43 -6.28 -4.65
N HIS A 63 19.56 -7.25 -4.30
CA HIS A 63 19.00 -8.23 -5.26
C HIS A 63 17.55 -7.89 -5.70
N ILE A 64 17.03 -6.76 -5.20
CA ILE A 64 15.63 -6.32 -5.33
C ILE A 64 15.23 -6.01 -6.77
N GLN A 65 16.13 -5.45 -7.59
CA GLN A 65 15.79 -5.06 -8.98
C GLN A 65 15.37 -6.24 -9.89
N VAL A 66 15.74 -7.48 -9.56
CA VAL A 66 15.48 -8.66 -10.43
C VAL A 66 14.14 -9.35 -10.11
N ILE A 67 13.50 -9.04 -8.98
CA ILE A 67 12.41 -9.88 -8.44
C ILE A 67 11.02 -9.28 -8.68
N TYR A 68 10.87 -7.95 -8.75
CA TYR A 68 9.53 -7.33 -8.81
C TYR A 68 9.04 -7.22 -10.24
N THR A 69 8.14 -8.14 -10.59
CA THR A 69 7.33 -7.99 -11.79
C THR A 69 6.20 -6.99 -11.53
N GLN A 70 5.80 -6.26 -12.57
CA GLN A 70 4.58 -5.47 -12.58
C GLN A 70 3.36 -6.23 -12.03
N LYS A 71 3.30 -7.55 -12.27
CA LYS A 71 2.26 -8.44 -11.77
C LYS A 71 2.27 -8.57 -10.25
N LEU A 72 3.45 -8.68 -9.63
CA LEU A 72 3.58 -8.74 -8.17
C LEU A 72 3.14 -7.42 -7.53
N LEU A 73 3.60 -6.27 -8.05
CA LEU A 73 3.19 -4.96 -7.55
C LEU A 73 1.68 -4.80 -7.59
N HIS A 74 1.07 -5.11 -8.73
CA HIS A 74 -0.38 -5.08 -8.89
C HIS A 74 -1.11 -6.06 -7.95
N SER A 75 -0.56 -7.26 -7.76
CA SER A 75 -1.14 -8.24 -6.84
C SER A 75 -1.10 -7.76 -5.39
N LEU A 76 0.02 -7.21 -4.95
CA LEU A 76 0.13 -6.60 -3.62
C LEU A 76 -0.83 -5.41 -3.48
N SER A 77 -0.98 -4.59 -4.52
CA SER A 77 -1.91 -3.45 -4.55
C SER A 77 -3.35 -3.89 -4.32
N ILE A 78 -3.79 -4.97 -4.98
CA ILE A 78 -5.10 -5.58 -4.75
C ILE A 78 -5.26 -6.04 -3.30
N LEU A 79 -4.22 -6.65 -2.74
CA LEU A 79 -4.27 -7.20 -1.38
C LEU A 79 -4.27 -6.14 -0.28
N THR A 80 -3.75 -4.94 -0.53
CA THR A 80 -3.81 -3.83 0.44
C THR A 80 -5.23 -3.40 0.80
N ILE A 81 -6.19 -3.63 -0.08
CA ILE A 81 -7.62 -3.32 0.10
C ILE A 81 -8.47 -4.59 0.16
N TYR A 82 -7.85 -5.73 0.46
CA TYR A 82 -8.53 -7.03 0.52
C TYR A 82 -9.65 -7.01 1.55
N LYS A 83 -10.88 -7.21 1.06
CA LYS A 83 -12.12 -7.24 1.86
C LYS A 83 -12.32 -6.02 2.77
N ILE A 84 -11.75 -4.87 2.42
CA ILE A 84 -11.75 -3.67 3.26
C ILE A 84 -13.17 -3.13 3.58
N ASN A 85 -14.15 -3.39 2.71
CA ASN A 85 -15.57 -3.02 2.88
C ASN A 85 -16.50 -4.23 3.13
N GLY A 86 -15.96 -5.39 3.52
CA GLY A 86 -16.75 -6.62 3.70
C GLY A 86 -17.41 -6.71 5.07
N GLN A 87 -18.74 -6.95 5.11
CA GLN A 87 -19.45 -7.20 6.37
C GLN A 87 -19.01 -8.53 7.03
N GLY A 88 -18.59 -8.45 8.28
CA GLY A 88 -19.27 -9.22 9.33
C GLY A 88 -18.71 -10.58 9.74
N ASP A 89 -17.40 -10.78 9.82
CA ASP A 89 -16.90 -11.94 10.55
C ASP A 89 -15.57 -11.67 11.29
N GLN A 90 -15.66 -11.62 12.62
CA GLN A 90 -14.61 -11.16 13.55
C GLN A 90 -13.30 -11.97 13.42
N LYS A 91 -13.37 -13.22 12.94
CA LYS A 91 -12.19 -14.07 12.70
C LYS A 91 -11.49 -13.73 11.37
N PHE A 92 -12.25 -13.34 10.36
CA PHE A 92 -11.72 -12.85 9.11
C PHE A 92 -11.17 -11.43 9.26
N ASP A 93 -11.72 -10.63 10.17
CA ASP A 93 -11.25 -9.26 10.40
C ASP A 93 -9.74 -9.23 10.72
N LYS A 94 -9.27 -10.05 11.67
CA LYS A 94 -7.83 -10.12 11.99
C LYS A 94 -6.97 -10.65 10.83
N GLN A 95 -7.39 -11.73 10.15
CA GLN A 95 -6.57 -12.31 9.07
C GLN A 95 -6.55 -11.42 7.82
N THR A 96 -7.69 -10.81 7.47
CA THR A 96 -7.79 -9.87 6.36
C THR A 96 -7.00 -8.61 6.65
N PHE A 97 -7.05 -8.10 7.90
CA PHE A 97 -6.17 -7.04 8.38
C PHE A 97 -4.70 -7.37 8.17
N GLU A 98 -4.23 -8.55 8.61
CA GLU A 98 -2.83 -8.94 8.44
C GLU A 98 -2.43 -9.09 6.96
N VAL A 99 -3.33 -9.54 6.08
CA VAL A 99 -3.10 -9.55 4.63
C VAL A 99 -2.90 -8.13 4.10
N ARG A 100 -3.79 -7.20 4.46
CA ARG A 100 -3.71 -5.79 4.02
C ARG A 100 -2.43 -5.14 4.52
N ARG A 101 -2.15 -5.26 5.82
CA ARG A 101 -0.95 -4.74 6.50
C ARG A 101 0.34 -5.29 5.90
N SER A 102 0.46 -6.61 5.79
CA SER A 102 1.67 -7.24 5.25
C SER A 102 1.90 -6.85 3.79
N SER A 103 0.82 -6.70 3.01
CA SER A 103 0.92 -6.24 1.62
C SER A 103 1.37 -4.80 1.51
N ARG A 104 0.82 -3.89 2.34
CA ARG A 104 1.29 -2.49 2.43
C ARG A 104 2.77 -2.43 2.83
N TYR A 105 3.20 -3.23 3.80
CA TYR A 105 4.61 -3.28 4.21
C TYR A 105 5.53 -3.81 3.12
N CYS A 106 5.08 -4.81 2.33
CA CYS A 106 5.84 -5.25 1.16
C CYS A 106 6.01 -4.10 0.16
N LEU A 107 4.93 -3.40 -0.22
CA LEU A 107 4.98 -2.26 -1.14
C LEU A 107 5.85 -1.11 -0.60
N TRP A 108 5.75 -0.83 0.69
CA TRP A 108 6.57 0.18 1.35
C TRP A 108 8.07 -0.13 1.25
N ASN A 109 8.46 -1.36 1.57
CA ASN A 109 9.87 -1.74 1.48
C ASN A 109 10.34 -1.78 0.02
N ILE A 110 9.49 -2.20 -0.91
CA ILE A 110 9.80 -2.11 -2.35
C ILE A 110 10.06 -0.65 -2.73
N HIS A 111 9.14 0.26 -2.38
CA HIS A 111 9.28 1.68 -2.65
C HIS A 111 10.62 2.26 -2.17
N LEU A 112 11.02 1.97 -0.92
CA LEU A 112 12.24 2.49 -0.32
C LEU A 112 13.53 2.05 -1.04
N TRP A 113 13.54 0.83 -1.57
CA TRP A 113 14.76 0.20 -2.10
C TRP A 113 14.78 0.09 -3.63
N SER A 114 13.85 0.75 -4.33
CA SER A 114 13.74 0.62 -5.78
C SER A 114 14.06 1.90 -6.55
N ASP A 115 14.44 1.70 -7.82
CA ASP A 115 14.78 2.76 -8.76
C ASP A 115 13.54 3.45 -9.37
N GLU A 116 13.80 4.42 -10.24
CA GLU A 116 12.81 5.21 -10.98
C GLU A 116 11.74 4.36 -11.70
N TYR A 117 12.12 3.21 -12.26
CA TYR A 117 11.17 2.35 -12.97
C TYR A 117 10.10 1.82 -12.01
N VAL A 118 10.50 1.33 -10.84
CA VAL A 118 9.55 0.85 -9.85
C VAL A 118 8.72 2.00 -9.26
N GLN A 119 9.29 3.19 -9.08
CA GLN A 119 8.51 4.37 -8.67
C GLN A 119 7.39 4.67 -9.66
N SER A 120 7.70 4.63 -10.97
CA SER A 120 6.72 4.81 -12.04
C SER A 120 5.61 3.74 -12.00
N GLU A 121 5.98 2.49 -11.75
CA GLU A 121 5.01 1.40 -11.62
C GLU A 121 4.11 1.56 -10.39
N LEU A 122 4.63 2.03 -9.26
CA LEU A 122 3.84 2.33 -8.05
C LEU A 122 2.80 3.41 -8.31
N VAL A 123 3.17 4.49 -9.01
CA VAL A 123 2.23 5.55 -9.41
C VAL A 123 1.17 5.01 -10.37
N ARG A 124 1.57 4.15 -11.32
CA ARG A 124 0.67 3.53 -12.29
C ARG A 124 -0.37 2.61 -11.63
N ILE A 125 -0.01 1.90 -10.56
CA ILE A 125 -0.96 1.09 -9.76
C ILE A 125 -1.72 1.91 -8.71
N ARG A 126 -1.62 3.24 -8.75
CA ARG A 126 -2.25 4.18 -7.83
C ARG A 126 -1.87 3.94 -6.37
N TYR A 127 -0.58 3.73 -6.09
CA TYR A 127 -0.10 3.47 -4.73
C TYR A 127 -0.44 4.59 -3.74
N ALA A 128 -0.42 5.86 -4.17
CA ALA A 128 -0.79 7.00 -3.33
C ALA A 128 -2.27 6.94 -2.89
N ASN A 129 -3.16 6.58 -3.82
CA ASN A 129 -4.59 6.34 -3.54
C ASN A 129 -4.79 5.18 -2.56
N ILE A 130 -4.04 4.09 -2.70
CA ILE A 130 -4.07 2.95 -1.77
C ILE A 130 -3.70 3.38 -0.34
N LEU A 131 -2.68 4.22 -0.20
CA LEU A 131 -2.28 4.75 1.10
C LEU A 131 -3.35 5.68 1.69
N ALA A 132 -4.01 6.50 0.86
CA ALA A 132 -5.13 7.34 1.28
C ALA A 132 -6.28 6.48 1.82
N ILE A 133 -6.73 5.47 1.08
CA ILE A 133 -7.78 4.53 1.52
C ILE A 133 -7.43 3.88 2.87
N ALA A 134 -6.16 3.52 3.08
CA ALA A 134 -5.74 2.87 4.31
C ALA A 134 -5.89 3.77 5.56
N ILE A 135 -5.77 5.09 5.42
CA ILE A 135 -5.94 6.06 6.51
C ILE A 135 -7.36 6.63 6.60
N SER A 136 -8.25 6.24 5.68
CA SER A 136 -9.62 6.75 5.58
C SER A 136 -10.52 6.25 6.71
N THR A 137 -10.39 6.80 7.91
CA THR A 137 -11.24 6.43 9.05
C THR A 137 -12.62 7.09 8.99
N ALA A 138 -12.77 8.25 8.33
CA ALA A 138 -14.04 8.99 8.31
C ALA A 138 -15.11 8.28 7.43
N GLY A 139 -14.67 7.56 6.39
CA GLY A 139 -15.53 6.69 5.58
C GLY A 139 -15.89 5.33 6.20
N GLY A 140 -15.32 4.97 7.36
CA GLY A 140 -15.50 3.66 7.99
C GLY A 140 -14.86 2.48 7.24
N SER A 141 -13.93 2.77 6.33
CA SER A 141 -13.26 1.80 5.46
C SER A 141 -11.75 1.67 5.72
N GLY A 142 -11.13 2.55 6.51
CA GLY A 142 -9.69 2.55 6.79
C GLY A 142 -9.29 1.71 8.00
N GLU A 143 -8.00 1.62 8.28
CA GLU A 143 -7.50 0.94 9.49
C GLU A 143 -7.72 1.81 10.73
N GLU A 144 -8.35 1.26 11.75
CA GLU A 144 -8.70 2.00 12.98
C GLU A 144 -7.58 2.00 14.03
N GLN A 145 -6.47 1.29 13.77
CA GLN A 145 -5.35 1.19 14.71
C GLN A 145 -4.41 2.40 14.57
N ASP A 146 -4.18 3.12 15.66
CA ASP A 146 -3.31 4.30 15.73
C ASP A 146 -1.94 4.14 15.04
N LEU A 147 -1.31 2.98 15.24
CA LEU A 147 0.00 2.69 14.65
C LEU A 147 -0.09 2.57 13.11
N GLU A 148 -1.15 1.97 12.58
CA GLU A 148 -1.35 1.83 11.14
C GLU A 148 -1.72 3.17 10.51
N ILE A 149 -2.52 4.01 11.19
CA ILE A 149 -2.80 5.38 10.76
C ILE A 149 -1.51 6.19 10.69
N MET A 150 -0.70 6.14 11.75
CA MET A 150 0.59 6.84 11.81
C MET A 150 1.53 6.37 10.69
N ASN A 151 1.64 5.06 10.47
CA ASN A 151 2.46 4.50 9.41
C ASN A 151 1.94 4.87 8.02
N GLY A 152 0.63 4.84 7.80
CA GLY A 152 -0.01 5.25 6.55
C GLY A 152 0.30 6.71 6.20
N LEU A 153 0.13 7.63 7.15
CA LEU A 153 0.51 9.03 7.00
C LEU A 153 2.01 9.17 6.68
N SER A 154 2.87 8.50 7.45
CA SER A 154 4.31 8.52 7.22
C SER A 154 4.69 8.01 5.83
N HIS A 155 4.03 6.96 5.34
CA HIS A 155 4.25 6.41 4.01
C HIS A 155 3.83 7.40 2.91
N ILE A 156 2.70 8.09 3.05
CA ILE A 156 2.27 9.12 2.07
C ILE A 156 3.31 10.24 2.02
N TYR A 157 3.66 10.79 3.19
CA TYR A 157 4.65 11.85 3.31
C TYR A 157 5.98 11.46 2.63
N GLN A 158 6.54 10.30 2.98
CA GLN A 158 7.82 9.85 2.45
C GLN A 158 7.76 9.51 0.96
N PHE A 159 6.67 8.88 0.50
CA PHE A 159 6.46 8.58 -0.91
C PHE A 159 6.50 9.85 -1.77
N LEU A 160 5.73 10.87 -1.39
CA LEU A 160 5.73 12.16 -2.07
C LEU A 160 7.10 12.86 -1.97
N ALA A 161 7.74 12.84 -0.79
CA ALA A 161 9.05 13.47 -0.60
C ALA A 161 10.15 12.84 -1.48
N ILE A 162 10.14 11.52 -1.63
CA ILE A 162 11.08 10.78 -2.49
C ILE A 162 10.82 11.09 -3.97
N LEU A 163 9.56 11.15 -4.40
CA LEU A 163 9.23 11.57 -5.77
C LEU A 163 9.64 13.04 -6.04
N HIS A 164 9.51 13.94 -5.06
CA HIS A 164 9.87 15.34 -5.23
C HIS A 164 11.38 15.61 -5.22
N ASN A 165 12.12 14.95 -4.35
CA ASN A 165 13.53 15.26 -4.11
C ASN A 165 14.49 14.29 -4.80
N GLY A 166 13.96 13.18 -5.35
CA GLY A 166 14.78 12.03 -5.74
C GLY A 166 15.23 11.23 -4.52
N SER A 167 16.06 10.23 -4.75
CA SER A 167 16.70 9.44 -3.69
C SER A 167 18.19 9.30 -3.98
N ASN A 168 18.99 9.21 -2.91
CA ASN A 168 20.42 8.89 -3.01
C ASN A 168 20.67 7.38 -2.92
N TYR A 169 19.71 6.61 -2.43
CA TYR A 169 19.81 5.16 -2.22
C TYR A 169 18.44 4.49 -2.39
N PRO A 170 18.13 3.88 -3.55
CA PRO A 170 18.88 3.92 -4.81
C PRO A 170 18.94 5.33 -5.42
N LEU A 171 19.99 5.64 -6.18
CA LEU A 171 20.17 6.97 -6.78
C LEU A 171 19.19 7.17 -7.95
N PHE A 172 18.32 8.18 -7.86
CA PHE A 172 17.54 8.71 -8.98
C PHE A 172 17.19 10.18 -8.78
N LEU A 173 16.98 10.91 -9.88
CA LEU A 173 16.65 12.34 -9.87
C LEU A 173 15.19 12.58 -9.44
N PRO A 174 14.85 13.81 -9.00
CA PRO A 174 13.46 14.22 -8.81
C PRO A 174 12.52 13.77 -9.95
N LEU A 175 11.36 13.22 -9.58
CA LEU A 175 10.30 12.74 -10.48
C LEU A 175 9.03 13.60 -10.30
N PRO A 176 9.08 14.91 -10.63
CA PRO A 176 8.01 15.86 -10.29
C PRO A 176 6.67 15.53 -10.95
N LEU A 177 6.65 14.98 -12.16
CA LEU A 177 5.41 14.57 -12.84
C LEU A 177 4.71 13.42 -12.13
N LEU A 178 5.49 12.47 -11.60
CA LEU A 178 4.98 11.36 -10.80
C LEU A 178 4.46 11.83 -9.45
N ALA A 179 5.16 12.79 -8.82
CA ALA A 179 4.72 13.41 -7.57
C ALA A 179 3.39 14.15 -7.76
N HIS A 180 3.25 14.92 -8.86
CA HIS A 180 2.00 15.58 -9.22
C HIS A 180 0.86 14.59 -9.39
N SER A 181 1.08 13.55 -10.20
CA SER A 181 0.08 12.51 -10.46
C SER A 181 -0.36 11.80 -9.17
N SER A 182 0.57 11.59 -8.25
CA SER A 182 0.29 10.98 -6.94
C SER A 182 -0.54 11.88 -6.03
N LYS A 183 -0.33 13.20 -6.07
CA LYS A 183 -1.15 14.17 -5.34
C LYS A 183 -2.58 14.22 -5.87
N GLU A 184 -2.73 14.26 -7.20
CA GLU A 184 -4.05 14.19 -7.85
C GLU A 184 -4.79 12.90 -7.44
N GLN A 185 -4.10 11.76 -7.43
CA GLN A 185 -4.69 10.48 -6.98
C GLN A 185 -5.16 10.49 -5.51
N ILE A 186 -4.49 11.24 -4.64
CA ILE A 186 -4.88 11.40 -3.23
C ILE A 186 -6.11 12.29 -3.15
N GLU A 187 -6.12 13.41 -3.87
CA GLU A 187 -7.25 14.35 -3.91
C GLU A 187 -8.52 13.71 -4.50
N GLU A 188 -8.39 12.96 -5.59
CA GLU A 188 -9.50 12.24 -6.25
C GLU A 188 -10.23 11.27 -5.30
N GLU A 189 -9.54 10.72 -4.29
CA GLU A 189 -10.10 9.79 -3.30
C GLU A 189 -10.60 10.47 -2.02
N GLY A 190 -10.54 11.81 -1.96
CA GLY A 190 -10.82 12.54 -0.72
C GLY A 190 -9.75 12.34 0.35
N GLY A 191 -8.53 11.98 -0.06
CA GLY A 191 -7.42 11.74 0.87
C GLY A 191 -6.98 13.01 1.61
N ASN A 192 -7.26 14.19 1.06
CA ASN A 192 -6.99 15.46 1.73
C ASN A 192 -7.84 15.60 2.99
N GLU A 193 -9.13 15.31 2.89
CA GLU A 193 -10.10 15.33 3.98
C GLU A 193 -9.75 14.29 5.04
N GLU A 194 -9.32 13.10 4.61
CA GLU A 194 -8.91 12.03 5.52
C GLU A 194 -7.63 12.38 6.28
N VAL A 195 -6.64 13.01 5.63
CA VAL A 195 -5.45 13.55 6.32
C VAL A 195 -5.83 14.66 7.30
N GLU A 196 -6.76 15.55 6.93
CA GLU A 196 -7.25 16.60 7.81
C GLU A 196 -7.98 16.06 9.05
N ALA A 197 -8.77 15.00 8.89
CA ALA A 197 -9.44 14.32 10.01
C ALA A 197 -8.42 13.81 11.05
N GLN A 198 -7.23 13.39 10.63
CA GLN A 198 -6.17 12.94 11.53
C GLN A 198 -5.45 14.06 12.30
N LEU A 199 -5.65 15.34 11.96
CA LEU A 199 -5.03 16.47 12.67
C LEU A 199 -5.52 16.60 14.12
N ILE A 200 -6.74 16.13 14.38
CA ILE A 200 -7.35 16.14 15.71
C ILE A 200 -7.23 14.77 16.42
N ASN A 201 -6.75 13.74 15.73
CA ASN A 201 -6.56 12.42 16.30
C ASN A 201 -5.41 12.43 17.33
N ASN A 202 -5.75 12.24 18.61
CA ASN A 202 -4.77 12.22 19.70
C ASN A 202 -3.96 10.93 19.76
N GLY A 203 -4.44 9.86 19.12
CA GLY A 203 -3.86 8.52 19.17
C GLY A 203 -3.51 8.03 20.57
N ASN A 204 -2.70 6.97 20.61
CA ASN A 204 -1.98 6.53 21.78
C ASN A 204 -0.76 7.44 22.04
N ILE A 205 -0.33 7.57 23.29
CA ILE A 205 0.81 8.40 23.75
C ILE A 205 2.08 8.15 22.92
N ASN A 206 2.27 6.93 22.40
CA ASN A 206 3.44 6.54 21.61
C ASN A 206 3.28 6.79 20.09
N CYS A 207 2.12 7.25 19.62
CA CYS A 207 1.82 7.47 18.20
C CYS A 207 1.63 8.97 17.94
N ASN A 208 2.58 9.59 17.28
CA ASN A 208 2.50 11.02 16.96
C ASN A 208 1.68 11.26 15.67
N ILE A 209 0.41 10.86 15.69
CA ILE A 209 -0.49 10.93 14.52
C ILE A 209 -0.64 12.38 14.04
N LYS A 210 -0.83 13.33 14.96
CA LYS A 210 -1.03 14.75 14.61
C LYS A 210 0.15 15.33 13.84
N ASP A 211 1.37 15.09 14.28
CA ASP A 211 2.52 15.66 13.58
C ASP A 211 2.77 14.97 12.24
N ASN A 212 2.53 13.66 12.14
CA ASN A 212 2.53 12.96 10.85
C ASN A 212 1.46 13.50 9.90
N ALA A 213 0.25 13.80 10.40
CA ALA A 213 -0.81 14.41 9.61
C ALA A 213 -0.43 15.81 9.12
N LYS A 214 0.22 16.63 9.97
CA LYS A 214 0.75 17.94 9.56
C LYS A 214 1.82 17.82 8.46
N TRP A 215 2.77 16.91 8.60
CA TRP A 215 3.80 16.69 7.58
C TRP A 215 3.22 16.16 6.28
N THR A 216 2.27 15.22 6.37
CA THR A 216 1.58 14.66 5.20
C THR A 216 0.79 15.73 4.47
N LYS A 217 -0.02 16.51 5.20
CA LYS A 217 -0.76 17.65 4.67
C LYS A 217 0.20 18.61 3.96
N ARG A 218 1.30 18.98 4.63
CA ARG A 218 2.32 19.85 4.04
C ARG A 218 2.88 19.27 2.74
N SER A 219 3.27 18.00 2.70
CA SER A 219 3.81 17.38 1.48
C SER A 219 2.81 17.30 0.32
N ILE A 220 1.52 17.11 0.61
CA ILE A 220 0.48 17.17 -0.41
C ILE A 220 0.37 18.59 -0.97
N PHE A 221 0.33 19.61 -0.10
CA PHE A 221 0.09 21.01 -0.48
C PHE A 221 1.33 21.86 -0.81
N ASP A 222 2.57 21.39 -0.59
CA ASP A 222 3.82 22.17 -0.74
C ASP A 222 4.24 22.41 -2.21
N HIS A 223 3.32 22.95 -3.01
CA HIS A 223 3.56 23.44 -4.37
C HIS A 223 3.18 24.90 -4.62
N PHE A 224 3.07 25.72 -3.57
CA PHE A 224 2.83 27.16 -3.73
C PHE A 224 3.93 28.10 -3.24
N ILE A 225 5.06 27.62 -2.69
CA ILE A 225 6.04 28.55 -2.06
C ILE A 225 7.37 28.72 -2.82
N HIS A 226 7.69 27.93 -3.86
CA HIS A 226 8.95 28.11 -4.62
C HIS A 226 8.75 28.12 -6.14
N SER A 227 7.72 28.83 -6.61
CA SER A 227 7.69 29.39 -7.96
C SER A 227 7.65 30.91 -7.85
N SER A 228 8.83 31.51 -7.79
CA SER A 228 9.08 32.95 -7.92
C SER A 228 10.39 33.13 -8.68
#